data_AF-A0A7S3TF83-F1
#
_entry.id   AF-A0A7S3TF83-F1
#
_cell.length_a   1.000
_cell.length_b   1.000
_cell.length_c   1.000
_cell.angle_alpha   90.00
_cell.angle_beta   90.00
_cell.angle_gamma   90.00
#
_symmetry.space_group_name_H-M   'P 1'
#
loop_
_entity.id
_entity.type
_entity.pdbx_description
1 polymer ?
#
loop_
_entity_poly.entity_id
_entity_poly.type
_entity_poly.pdbx_seq_one_letter_code
_entity_poly.pdbx_strand_id
1 'polypeptide(L)'
;EWDARRIACATGLGAACMVSWRAAVERECDAFTAAFKEHGVRLTGRDFILGMGSLCGPEAAGSLIDIVPIGRRVVHSWHQDSGLPNRATVLLGFPPCNGYRGGGVFSSSVKLSHPLIPTHGSEHGAVLEFERYDPPEQPPDESYVLRPIYERGREIWVYDDTIHLHSTPDQQSRES
;
A
#
# COMPACT_ATOMS: atom_id res chain seq x y z
N GLU A 1 13.76 -19.23 5.30
CA GLU A 1 14.78 -18.17 5.18
C GLU A 1 14.85 -17.70 3.73
N TRP A 2 15.08 -16.42 3.49
CA TRP A 2 15.14 -15.85 2.13
C TRP A 2 16.53 -16.09 1.53
N ASP A 3 16.60 -16.43 0.24
CA ASP A 3 17.88 -16.60 -0.42
C ASP A 3 18.57 -15.25 -0.70
N ALA A 4 19.88 -15.31 -0.96
CA ALA A 4 20.71 -14.13 -1.18
C ALA A 4 20.26 -13.26 -2.38
N ARG A 5 19.60 -13.85 -3.39
CA ARG A 5 19.06 -13.10 -4.53
C ARG A 5 17.79 -12.35 -4.15
N ARG A 6 16.89 -12.97 -3.39
CA ARG A 6 15.67 -12.31 -2.90
C ARG A 6 15.98 -11.18 -1.94
N ILE A 7 16.98 -11.36 -1.07
CA ILE A 7 17.48 -10.29 -0.20
C ILE A 7 18.06 -9.16 -1.05
N ALA A 8 18.95 -9.45 -2.00
CA ALA A 8 19.53 -8.41 -2.87
C ALA A 8 18.49 -7.67 -3.73
N CYS A 9 17.43 -8.36 -4.16
CA CYS A 9 16.30 -7.76 -4.88
C CYS A 9 15.48 -6.84 -3.97
N ALA A 10 15.17 -7.29 -2.75
CA ALA A 10 14.43 -6.54 -1.74
C ALA A 10 15.20 -5.33 -1.16
N THR A 11 16.53 -5.40 -1.09
CA THR A 11 17.38 -4.35 -0.50
C THR A 11 18.14 -3.53 -1.54
N GLY A 12 18.03 -3.86 -2.82
CA GLY A 12 18.61 -3.06 -3.90
C GLY A 12 17.96 -1.67 -3.91
N LEU A 13 18.75 -0.62 -4.15
CA LEU A 13 18.35 0.81 -4.15
C LEU A 13 17.19 1.18 -5.11
N GLY A 14 16.53 0.20 -5.74
CA GLY A 14 15.33 0.34 -6.58
C GLY A 14 14.19 -0.64 -6.24
N ALA A 15 14.18 -1.29 -5.07
CA ALA A 15 13.10 -2.20 -4.65
C ALA A 15 11.75 -1.48 -4.48
N ALA A 16 11.76 -0.17 -4.25
CA ALA A 16 10.60 0.69 -4.47
C ALA A 16 10.65 1.23 -5.91
N CYS A 17 9.77 0.75 -6.78
CA CYS A 17 9.55 1.42 -8.06
C CYS A 17 8.72 2.67 -7.81
N MET A 18 9.37 3.76 -7.38
CA MET A 18 8.70 5.06 -7.28
C MET A 18 8.32 5.56 -8.67
N VAL A 19 7.26 5.00 -9.25
CA VAL A 19 6.62 5.54 -10.43
C VAL A 19 5.72 6.65 -9.93
N SER A 20 6.16 7.90 -10.14
CA SER A 20 5.21 9.01 -10.08
C SER A 20 4.12 8.72 -11.11
N TRP A 21 2.86 8.71 -10.67
CA TRP A 21 1.69 8.52 -11.54
C TRP A 21 1.71 9.45 -12.76
N ARG A 22 2.19 10.68 -12.58
CA ARG A 22 2.40 11.65 -13.66
C ARG A 22 3.44 11.19 -14.68
N ALA A 23 4.50 10.51 -14.24
CA ALA A 23 5.51 9.91 -15.10
C ALA A 23 5.03 8.57 -15.70
N ALA A 24 4.11 7.85 -15.06
CA ALA A 24 3.53 6.62 -15.61
C ALA A 24 2.75 6.88 -16.91
N VAL A 25 2.13 8.06 -17.04
CA VAL A 25 1.45 8.48 -18.28
C VAL A 25 2.40 8.44 -19.49
N GLU A 26 3.69 8.68 -19.25
CA GLU A 26 4.76 8.75 -20.24
C GLU A 26 5.55 7.43 -20.37
N ARG A 27 5.21 6.39 -19.58
CA ARG A 27 5.93 5.11 -19.55
C ARG A 27 5.01 3.95 -19.92
N GLU A 28 5.48 3.09 -20.82
CA GLU A 28 4.72 1.91 -21.30
C GLU A 28 4.55 0.80 -20.23
N CYS A 29 5.33 0.86 -19.14
CA CYS A 29 5.26 -0.11 -18.04
C CYS A 29 5.47 -1.56 -18.51
N ASP A 30 6.45 -1.78 -19.38
CA ASP A 30 6.68 -3.04 -20.11
C ASP A 30 6.80 -4.30 -19.22
N ALA A 31 7.33 -4.16 -18.01
CA ALA A 31 7.43 -5.28 -17.06
C ALA A 31 6.05 -5.84 -16.68
N PHE A 32 5.06 -4.97 -16.43
CA PHE A 32 3.67 -5.40 -16.20
C PHE A 32 3.07 -6.01 -17.45
N THR A 33 3.26 -5.38 -18.61
CA THR A 33 2.77 -5.91 -19.89
C THR A 33 3.30 -7.31 -20.17
N ALA A 34 4.60 -7.54 -19.93
CA ALA A 34 5.24 -8.84 -20.10
C ALA A 34 4.66 -9.88 -19.12
N ALA A 35 4.52 -9.54 -17.84
CA ALA A 35 3.92 -10.42 -16.84
C ALA A 35 2.46 -10.77 -17.16
N PHE A 36 1.65 -9.79 -17.57
CA PHE A 36 0.27 -10.04 -18.00
C PHE A 36 0.20 -10.99 -19.19
N LYS A 37 1.07 -10.79 -20.20
CA LYS A 37 1.14 -11.66 -21.37
C LYS A 37 1.53 -13.09 -21.00
N GLU A 38 2.51 -13.27 -20.13
CA GLU A 38 2.94 -14.58 -19.63
C GLU A 38 1.79 -15.34 -18.95
N HIS A 39 0.92 -14.63 -18.25
CA HIS A 39 -0.25 -15.20 -17.58
C HIS A 39 -1.55 -15.14 -18.40
N GLY A 40 -1.48 -14.84 -19.70
CA GLY A 40 -2.65 -14.82 -20.59
C GLY A 40 -3.66 -13.69 -20.32
N VAL A 41 -3.26 -12.66 -19.57
CA VAL A 41 -4.06 -11.47 -19.28
C VAL A 41 -3.93 -10.48 -20.43
N ARG A 42 -5.07 -10.08 -21.02
CA ARG A 42 -5.12 -9.09 -22.11
C ARG A 42 -5.20 -7.67 -21.55
N LEU A 43 -4.12 -7.23 -20.90
CA LEU A 43 -4.00 -5.90 -20.31
C LEU A 43 -2.57 -5.39 -20.53
N THR A 44 -2.41 -4.09 -20.82
CA THR A 44 -1.08 -3.47 -20.84
C THR A 44 -0.73 -2.93 -19.46
N GLY A 45 0.56 -2.84 -19.15
CA GLY A 45 1.04 -2.20 -17.93
C GLY A 45 0.54 -0.77 -17.79
N ARG A 46 0.56 -0.01 -18.90
CA ARG A 46 0.02 1.35 -18.95
C ARG A 46 -1.46 1.41 -18.58
N ASP A 47 -2.30 0.59 -19.21
CA ASP A 47 -3.74 0.56 -18.95
C ASP A 47 -4.05 0.12 -17.51
N PHE A 48 -3.29 -0.85 -17.00
CA PHE A 48 -3.40 -1.32 -15.63
C PHE A 48 -3.11 -0.20 -14.62
N ILE A 49 -1.98 0.49 -14.79
CA ILE A 49 -1.60 1.61 -13.94
C ILE A 49 -2.68 2.68 -14.06
N LEU A 50 -2.94 3.25 -15.24
CA LEU A 50 -3.94 4.32 -15.42
C LEU A 50 -5.33 3.96 -14.86
N GLY A 51 -5.79 2.72 -15.04
CA GLY A 51 -7.02 2.22 -14.45
C GLY A 51 -7.02 2.30 -12.93
N MET A 52 -5.96 1.84 -12.27
CA MET A 52 -5.78 1.95 -10.82
C MET A 52 -5.73 3.41 -10.35
N GLY A 53 -5.03 4.29 -11.06
CA GLY A 53 -4.92 5.71 -10.69
C GLY A 53 -6.23 6.47 -10.80
N SER A 54 -7.08 6.08 -11.75
CA SER A 54 -8.41 6.69 -11.91
C SER A 54 -9.31 6.52 -10.67
N LEU A 55 -9.03 5.51 -9.83
CA LEU A 55 -9.73 5.28 -8.57
C LEU A 55 -9.36 6.29 -7.48
N CYS A 56 -8.21 6.98 -7.60
CA CYS A 56 -7.75 7.98 -6.63
C CYS A 56 -8.46 9.35 -6.79
N GLY A 57 -9.19 9.55 -7.89
CA GLY A 57 -9.81 10.82 -8.25
C GLY A 57 -9.05 11.60 -9.36
N PRO A 58 -9.41 12.87 -9.60
CA PRO A 58 -8.91 13.64 -10.75
C PRO A 58 -7.42 14.00 -10.67
N GLU A 59 -6.84 14.01 -9.47
CA GLU A 59 -5.43 14.33 -9.23
C GLU A 59 -4.71 13.15 -8.57
N ALA A 60 -4.58 12.05 -9.32
CA ALA A 60 -3.88 10.87 -8.85
C ALA A 60 -2.38 11.15 -8.67
N ALA A 61 -1.88 10.88 -7.47
CA ALA A 61 -0.47 10.90 -7.11
C ALA A 61 -0.16 9.71 -6.22
N GLY A 62 1.08 9.25 -6.22
CA GLY A 62 1.48 8.03 -5.51
C GLY A 62 2.75 7.41 -6.07
N SER A 63 3.10 6.26 -5.53
CA SER A 63 4.28 5.48 -5.90
C SER A 63 3.97 3.99 -5.81
N LEU A 64 4.71 3.15 -6.56
CA LEU A 64 4.59 1.69 -6.46
C LEU A 64 5.71 1.16 -5.58
N ILE A 65 5.41 0.94 -4.31
CA ILE A 65 6.41 0.52 -3.33
C ILE A 65 6.28 -0.99 -3.15
N ASP A 66 7.39 -1.72 -3.33
CA ASP A 66 7.45 -3.07 -2.78
C ASP A 66 7.67 -2.95 -1.28
N ILE A 67 6.62 -3.20 -0.50
CA ILE A 67 6.72 -3.20 0.95
C ILE A 67 7.40 -4.51 1.32
N VAL A 68 8.66 -4.47 1.74
CA VAL A 68 9.35 -5.61 2.35
C VAL A 68 9.46 -5.34 3.85
N PRO A 69 9.27 -6.33 4.74
CA PRO A 69 9.52 -6.13 6.16
C PRO A 69 11.00 -5.81 6.40
N ILE A 70 11.31 -4.53 6.57
CA ILE A 70 12.60 -4.03 7.10
C ILE A 70 12.43 -3.96 8.62
N GLY A 71 13.39 -4.48 9.39
CA GLY A 71 13.33 -4.62 10.85
C GLY A 71 12.70 -3.43 11.57
N ARG A 72 11.43 -3.57 11.96
CA ARG A 72 10.61 -2.47 12.50
C ARG A 72 10.83 -2.28 14.00
N ARG A 73 10.74 -1.02 14.44
CA ARG A 73 10.80 -0.66 15.85
C ARG A 73 9.48 -0.95 16.56
N VAL A 74 8.35 -0.99 15.83
CA VAL A 74 7.01 -1.19 16.38
C VAL A 74 6.28 -2.32 15.63
N VAL A 75 5.56 -3.15 16.38
CA VAL A 75 4.63 -4.18 15.85
C VAL A 75 3.44 -3.46 15.26
N HIS A 76 3.13 -3.72 13.99
CA HIS A 76 2.10 -3.01 13.23
C HIS A 76 2.31 -1.49 13.27
N SER A 77 3.25 -0.97 12.48
CA SER A 77 3.44 0.47 12.30
C SER A 77 2.16 1.10 11.73
N TRP A 78 1.29 1.59 12.63
CA TRP A 78 0.03 2.24 12.29
C TRP A 78 0.31 3.64 11.79
N HIS A 79 -0.23 3.95 10.60
CA HIS A 79 0.00 5.24 9.97
C HIS A 79 -1.09 5.66 8.97
N GLN A 80 -0.96 6.90 8.50
CA GLN A 80 -1.57 7.42 7.27
C GLN A 80 -0.49 7.49 6.18
N ASP A 81 -0.86 7.31 4.92
CA ASP A 81 0.09 7.45 3.81
C ASP A 81 0.43 8.91 3.52
N SER A 82 -0.60 9.78 3.46
CA SER A 82 -0.47 11.19 3.06
C SER A 82 -1.30 12.15 3.90
N GLY A 83 -2.41 11.71 4.50
CA GLY A 83 -3.33 12.53 5.27
C GLY A 83 -3.98 13.67 4.47
N LEU A 84 -4.02 13.57 3.13
CA LEU A 84 -4.53 14.63 2.26
C LEU A 84 -6.05 14.50 2.03
N PRO A 85 -6.83 15.58 2.25
CA PRO A 85 -8.28 15.55 2.03
C PRO A 85 -8.65 15.53 0.53
N ASN A 86 -9.89 15.11 0.25
CA ASN A 86 -10.49 15.07 -1.09
C ASN A 86 -9.77 14.17 -2.10
N ARG A 87 -9.02 13.17 -1.63
CA ARG A 87 -8.33 12.17 -2.44
C ARG A 87 -8.60 10.80 -1.86
N ALA A 88 -8.83 9.81 -2.73
CA ALA A 88 -8.91 8.43 -2.30
C ALA A 88 -7.52 7.81 -2.36
N THR A 89 -7.15 7.08 -1.32
CA THR A 89 -5.98 6.20 -1.34
C THR A 89 -6.41 4.84 -1.83
N VAL A 90 -5.65 4.30 -2.78
CA VAL A 90 -5.93 3.02 -3.43
C VAL A 90 -4.75 2.10 -3.18
N LEU A 91 -5.03 1.00 -2.49
CA LEU A 91 -4.07 -0.05 -2.20
C LEU A 91 -4.43 -1.31 -2.97
N LEU A 92 -3.42 -1.93 -3.58
CA LEU A 92 -3.54 -3.22 -4.23
C LEU A 92 -2.91 -4.29 -3.35
N GLY A 93 -3.73 -5.23 -2.89
CA GLY A 93 -3.25 -6.40 -2.18
C GLY A 93 -2.85 -7.51 -3.14
N PHE A 94 -1.61 -7.98 -3.02
CA PHE A 94 -1.16 -9.22 -3.64
C PHE A 94 -1.29 -10.35 -2.62
N PRO A 95 -2.25 -11.28 -2.79
CA PRO A 95 -2.33 -12.43 -1.91
C PRO A 95 -1.06 -13.29 -2.02
N PRO A 96 -0.73 -14.08 -0.97
CA PRO A 96 0.44 -14.97 -0.99
C PRO A 96 0.44 -15.93 -2.17
N CYS A 97 -0.74 -16.43 -2.56
CA CYS A 97 -0.92 -17.43 -3.59
C CYS A 97 -2.20 -17.24 -4.39
N ASN A 98 -2.29 -17.90 -5.55
CA ASN A 98 -3.51 -17.95 -6.34
C ASN A 98 -4.65 -18.63 -5.57
N GLY A 99 -5.83 -18.01 -5.57
CA GLY A 99 -7.01 -18.55 -4.88
C GLY A 99 -6.96 -18.41 -3.35
N TYR A 100 -5.98 -17.68 -2.82
CA TYR A 100 -5.92 -17.34 -1.41
C TYR A 100 -7.17 -16.58 -0.96
N ARG A 101 -7.58 -16.84 0.28
CA ARG A 101 -8.61 -16.09 0.99
C ARG A 101 -8.13 -15.79 2.41
N GLY A 102 -7.88 -14.52 2.71
CA GLY A 102 -7.40 -14.11 4.03
C GLY A 102 -6.89 -12.67 4.07
N GLY A 103 -6.12 -12.33 5.11
CA GLY A 103 -5.48 -11.02 5.23
C GLY A 103 -4.34 -10.84 4.21
N GLY A 104 -4.08 -9.60 3.79
CA GLY A 104 -3.07 -9.27 2.78
C GLY A 104 -1.94 -8.39 3.31
N VAL A 105 -1.15 -7.83 2.38
CA VAL A 105 -0.04 -6.89 2.65
C VAL A 105 -0.49 -5.67 3.46
N PHE A 106 -1.77 -5.31 3.41
CA PHE A 106 -2.40 -4.37 4.32
C PHE A 106 -3.46 -5.12 5.11
N SER A 107 -3.18 -5.40 6.38
CA SER A 107 -3.95 -6.38 7.14
C SER A 107 -4.92 -5.75 8.11
N SER A 108 -4.70 -4.50 8.48
CA SER A 108 -5.41 -3.87 9.59
C SER A 108 -5.75 -2.43 9.24
N SER A 109 -6.98 -2.02 9.56
CA SER A 109 -7.44 -0.65 9.42
C SER A 109 -8.33 -0.26 10.59
N VAL A 110 -8.28 1.00 10.98
CA VAL A 110 -9.26 1.59 11.89
C VAL A 110 -9.78 2.88 11.28
N LYS A 111 -11.10 3.04 11.30
CA LYS A 111 -11.75 4.29 10.89
C LYS A 111 -11.81 5.23 12.10
N LEU A 112 -11.30 6.43 11.90
CA LEU A 112 -11.35 7.51 12.88
C LEU A 112 -12.73 8.14 12.92
N SER A 113 -13.11 8.67 14.08
CA SER A 113 -14.40 9.37 14.25
C SER A 113 -14.44 10.69 13.50
N HIS A 114 -13.28 11.30 13.25
CA HIS A 114 -13.13 12.60 12.57
C HIS A 114 -11.82 12.60 11.76
N PRO A 115 -11.73 13.44 10.71
CA PRO A 115 -10.49 13.62 9.97
C PRO A 115 -9.37 14.16 10.85
N LEU A 116 -8.17 13.64 10.65
CA LEU A 116 -6.98 14.24 11.23
C LEU A 116 -6.64 15.51 10.46
N ILE A 117 -6.57 16.62 11.19
CA ILE A 117 -6.28 17.93 10.60
C ILE A 117 -4.76 18.09 10.52
N PRO A 118 -4.21 18.47 9.36
CA PRO A 118 -2.79 18.74 9.22
C PRO A 118 -2.29 19.78 10.22
N THR A 119 -1.52 19.34 11.22
CA THR A 119 -0.87 20.20 12.23
C THR A 119 0.19 21.11 11.61
N HIS A 120 0.74 20.75 10.45
CA HIS A 120 1.79 21.47 9.74
C HIS A 120 1.31 22.14 8.43
N GLY A 121 0.00 22.33 8.25
CA GLY A 121 -0.58 22.98 7.07
C GLY A 121 -0.98 22.03 5.94
N SER A 122 -1.59 22.55 4.88
CA SER A 122 -2.22 21.75 3.81
C SER A 122 -1.26 21.08 2.82
N GLU A 123 0.04 21.36 2.89
CA GLU A 123 1.03 20.91 1.89
C GLU A 123 1.66 19.56 2.22
N HIS A 124 1.72 19.20 3.50
CA HIS A 124 2.10 17.87 3.99
C HIS A 124 1.00 17.51 4.97
N GLY A 125 0.11 16.58 4.60
CA GLY A 125 -0.92 16.14 5.55
C GLY A 125 -0.25 15.73 6.88
N ALA A 126 -0.94 15.94 8.01
CA ALA A 126 -0.41 15.42 9.27
C ALA A 126 -0.61 13.91 9.25
N VAL A 127 0.39 13.21 8.75
CA VAL A 127 0.44 11.77 8.84
C VAL A 127 0.79 11.41 10.28
N LEU A 128 -0.10 10.65 10.92
CA LEU A 128 0.29 9.90 12.11
C LEU A 128 1.17 8.74 11.66
N GLU A 129 2.29 8.54 12.35
CA GLU A 129 3.15 7.37 12.21
C GLU A 129 3.59 6.99 13.63
N PHE A 130 3.09 5.86 14.14
CA PHE A 130 3.31 5.49 15.55
C PHE A 130 4.79 5.34 15.91
N GLU A 131 5.64 4.99 14.94
CA GLU A 131 7.09 4.85 15.11
C GLU A 131 7.81 6.19 15.38
N ARG A 132 7.18 7.34 15.12
CA ARG A 132 7.75 8.67 15.37
C ARG A 132 7.62 9.14 16.81
N TYR A 133 6.78 8.49 17.62
CA TYR A 133 6.56 8.84 19.03
C TYR A 133 7.62 8.19 19.93
N ASP A 134 7.96 8.86 21.03
CA ASP A 134 8.86 8.33 22.06
C ASP A 134 8.26 8.54 23.46
N PRO A 135 7.77 7.48 24.13
CA PRO A 135 7.70 6.10 23.64
C PRO A 135 6.72 5.94 22.46
N PRO A 136 6.86 4.87 21.65
CA PRO A 136 5.88 4.58 20.60
C PRO A 136 4.46 4.45 21.15
N GLU A 137 3.49 4.92 20.37
CA GLU A 137 2.08 4.84 20.74
C GLU A 137 1.58 3.38 20.78
N GLN A 138 0.59 3.14 21.64
CA GLN A 138 -0.04 1.82 21.75
C GLN A 138 -0.96 1.55 20.56
N PRO A 139 -1.02 0.31 20.04
CA PRO A 139 -1.92 -0.04 18.95
C PRO A 139 -3.39 0.23 19.33
N PRO A 140 -4.27 0.53 18.34
CA PRO A 140 -5.71 0.65 18.57
C PRO A 140 -6.30 -0.60 19.23
N ASP A 141 -7.36 -0.42 20.01
CA ASP A 141 -8.11 -1.54 20.57
C ASP A 141 -8.65 -2.43 19.44
N GLU A 142 -8.34 -3.71 19.57
CA GLU A 142 -8.62 -4.78 18.62
C GLU A 142 -10.10 -4.85 18.18
N SER A 143 -11.03 -4.46 19.04
CA SER A 143 -12.46 -4.40 18.73
C SER A 143 -12.84 -3.38 17.65
N TYR A 144 -11.96 -2.41 17.36
CA TYR A 144 -12.13 -1.43 16.29
C TYR A 144 -11.29 -1.74 15.04
N VAL A 145 -10.48 -2.79 15.07
CA VAL A 145 -9.58 -3.16 13.98
C VAL A 145 -10.33 -3.98 12.92
N LEU A 146 -10.48 -3.38 11.75
CA LEU A 146 -11.00 -4.02 10.55
C LEU A 146 -9.88 -4.79 9.85
N ARG A 147 -10.16 -6.02 9.42
CA ARG A 147 -9.24 -6.86 8.62
C ARG A 147 -9.83 -7.15 7.25
N PRO A 148 -9.37 -6.45 6.20
CA PRO A 148 -9.79 -6.75 4.83
C PRO A 148 -9.50 -8.21 4.46
N ILE A 149 -10.45 -8.85 3.79
CA ILE A 149 -10.28 -10.20 3.25
C ILE A 149 -9.97 -10.06 1.75
N TYR A 150 -8.77 -10.44 1.38
CA TYR A 150 -8.33 -10.53 -0.01
C TYR A 150 -8.71 -11.89 -0.57
N GLU A 151 -9.47 -11.87 -1.65
CA GLU A 151 -9.85 -13.02 -2.47
C GLU A 151 -10.07 -12.53 -3.91
N ARG A 152 -10.33 -13.46 -4.83
CA ARG A 152 -10.59 -13.11 -6.24
C ARG A 152 -11.72 -12.07 -6.36
N GLY A 153 -11.43 -10.95 -7.01
CA GLY A 153 -12.37 -9.83 -7.18
C GLY A 153 -12.45 -8.88 -5.97
N ARG A 154 -11.59 -9.05 -4.96
CA ARG A 154 -11.50 -8.22 -3.75
C ARG A 154 -10.03 -7.86 -3.44
N GLU A 155 -9.26 -7.57 -4.47
CA GLU A 155 -7.83 -7.27 -4.37
C GLU A 155 -7.54 -5.78 -4.11
N ILE A 156 -8.49 -4.90 -4.42
CA ILE A 156 -8.33 -3.45 -4.33
C ILE A 156 -9.06 -2.94 -3.09
N TRP A 157 -8.35 -2.16 -2.29
CA TRP A 157 -8.92 -1.43 -1.17
C TRP A 157 -8.80 0.07 -1.42
N VAL A 158 -9.93 0.76 -1.37
CA VAL A 158 -10.03 2.21 -1.53
C VAL A 158 -10.53 2.83 -0.24
N TYR A 159 -9.86 3.86 0.26
CA TYR A 159 -10.24 4.54 1.50
C TYR A 159 -9.86 6.03 1.50
N ASP A 160 -10.45 6.77 2.43
CA ASP A 160 -10.07 8.16 2.72
C ASP A 160 -9.02 8.15 3.83
N ASP A 161 -7.78 8.48 3.46
CA ASP A 161 -6.62 8.44 4.32
C ASP A 161 -6.65 9.52 5.40
N THR A 162 -7.51 10.54 5.32
CA THR A 162 -7.69 11.52 6.39
C THR A 162 -8.41 10.96 7.61
N ILE A 163 -9.20 9.90 7.42
CA ILE A 163 -10.06 9.28 8.45
C ILE A 163 -9.74 7.81 8.68
N HIS A 164 -8.65 7.28 8.14
CA HIS A 164 -8.22 5.91 8.41
C HIS A 164 -6.78 5.87 8.87
N LEU A 165 -6.51 5.03 9.86
CA LEU A 165 -5.18 4.49 10.08
C LEU A 165 -5.14 3.09 9.52
N HIS A 166 -3.99 2.71 9.00
CA HIS A 166 -3.76 1.36 8.53
C HIS A 166 -2.40 0.87 8.97
N SER A 167 -2.25 -0.45 9.01
CA SER A 167 -0.97 -1.08 9.25
C SER A 167 -0.79 -2.28 8.32
N THR A 168 0.46 -2.53 8.00
CA THR A 168 0.88 -3.74 7.30
C THR A 168 1.19 -4.83 8.34
N PRO A 169 1.00 -6.12 8.02
CA PRO A 169 1.38 -7.19 8.93
C PRO A 169 2.90 -7.22 9.10
N ASP A 170 3.35 -7.67 10.28
CA ASP A 170 4.79 -7.71 10.61
C ASP A 170 5.58 -8.65 9.71
N GLN A 171 4.91 -9.65 9.14
CA GLN A 171 5.47 -10.54 8.13
C GLN A 171 4.55 -10.57 6.92
N GLN A 172 5.11 -10.27 5.75
CA GLN A 172 4.43 -10.52 4.50
C GLN A 172 4.69 -11.96 4.08
N SER A 173 3.61 -12.74 4.00
CA SER A 173 3.67 -14.07 3.40
C SER A 173 3.53 -13.91 1.89
N ARG A 174 4.59 -14.14 1.13
CA ARG A 174 4.51 -14.29 -0.34
C ARG A 174 4.94 -15.72 -0.68
N GLU A 175 4.31 -16.33 -1.69
CA GLU A 175 4.83 -17.57 -2.26
C GLU A 175 6.27 -17.36 -2.73
N SER A 176 7.08 -18.37 -2.41
CA SER A 176 8.50 -18.46 -2.73
C SER A 176 8.69 -19.06 -4.12
#